data_AF-A0A933HDY1-F1
#
_entry.id   AF-A0A933HDY1-F1
#
_cell.length_a   1.000
_cell.length_b   1.000
_cell.length_c   1.000
_cell.angle_alpha   90.00
_cell.angle_beta   90.00
_cell.angle_gamma   90.00
#
_symmetry.space_group_name_H-M   'P 1'
#
loop_
_entity.id
_entity.type
_entity.pdbx_description
1 polymer ?
#
loop_
_entity_poly.entity_id
_entity_poly.type
_entity_poly.pdbx_seq_one_letter_code
_entity_poly.pdbx_strand_id
1 'polypeptide(L)'
;MKKNLLIKLFAIWALIVNVNGQEISFDDLYPNLQDIKSKSESSAAPASVEVSEQPVIGSPAAPAAPQEREWLVAVFINGRNDLARAAIKDVNEMESIGSTDKIAVTVELGLINDRGNSARYFIQKDTEPFKITSPSERKTNSDMGSWKYFADFVKWSAQTYPAKKHLIILWNHGSGRIDIGGADNTG
;
A
#
# COMPACT_ATOMS: atom_id res chain seq x y z
N MET A 1 29.00 39.26 46.88
CA MET A 1 28.78 37.99 47.61
C MET A 1 28.69 36.87 46.56
N LYS A 2 29.76 36.38 45.93
CA LYS A 2 30.67 35.26 46.30
C LYS A 2 30.03 34.03 46.98
N LYS A 3 30.10 32.90 46.24
CA LYS A 3 30.01 31.46 46.59
C LYS A 3 28.55 30.94 46.67
N ASN A 4 28.12 30.00 45.83
CA ASN A 4 28.62 28.61 45.83
C ASN A 4 28.83 27.98 44.44
N LEU A 5 29.80 27.10 44.46
CA LEU A 5 30.50 26.46 43.36
C LEU A 5 30.30 24.94 43.53
N LEU A 6 30.08 24.24 42.40
CA LEU A 6 30.36 22.81 42.17
C LEU A 6 29.51 21.75 42.92
N ILE A 7 28.70 21.00 42.16
CA ILE A 7 28.80 19.53 42.05
C ILE A 7 28.62 19.15 40.57
N LYS A 8 29.53 18.32 40.09
CA LYS A 8 29.74 17.83 38.73
C LYS A 8 28.81 16.64 38.42
N LEU A 9 28.50 16.49 37.13
CA LEU A 9 28.41 15.25 36.34
C LEU A 9 27.95 13.98 37.08
N PHE A 10 26.75 13.48 36.78
CA PHE A 10 26.46 12.04 36.58
C PHE A 10 24.99 11.86 36.17
N ALA A 11 24.74 11.64 34.87
CA ALA A 11 23.66 10.81 34.30
C ALA A 11 23.58 11.00 32.76
N ILE A 12 24.71 10.87 32.07
CA ILE A 12 24.73 10.42 30.67
C ILE A 12 25.29 9.00 30.71
N TRP A 13 24.46 8.05 31.16
CA TRP A 13 24.59 6.62 30.87
C TRP A 13 23.39 5.87 31.47
N ALA A 14 22.90 4.85 30.76
CA ALA A 14 21.62 4.13 30.89
C ALA A 14 20.45 4.87 30.21
N LEU A 15 20.09 4.62 28.96
CA LEU A 15 19.83 3.30 28.35
C LEU A 15 20.20 3.38 26.85
N ILE A 16 21.42 2.96 26.49
CA ILE A 16 21.59 2.25 25.22
C ILE A 16 21.06 0.85 25.52
N VAL A 17 19.74 0.69 25.44
CA VAL A 17 19.23 -0.64 25.15
C VAL A 17 19.71 -0.89 23.74
N ASN A 18 20.53 -1.93 23.57
CA ASN A 18 20.59 -2.64 22.32
C ASN A 18 19.15 -2.99 21.95
N VAL A 19 18.47 -2.10 21.22
CA VAL A 19 17.45 -2.50 20.28
C VAL A 19 18.26 -3.18 19.18
N ASN A 20 18.70 -4.41 19.46
CA ASN A 20 18.72 -5.42 18.43
C ASN A 20 17.27 -5.43 17.95
N GLY A 21 16.96 -4.63 16.93
CA GLY A 21 15.75 -4.82 16.16
C GLY A 21 15.75 -6.29 15.84
N GLN A 22 14.78 -7.02 16.39
CA GLN A 22 14.59 -8.38 15.96
C GLN A 22 14.27 -8.23 14.47
N GLU A 23 15.23 -8.55 13.60
CA GLU A 23 14.95 -8.76 12.19
C GLU A 23 14.06 -9.99 12.15
N ILE A 24 12.76 -9.77 12.35
CA ILE A 24 11.74 -10.76 12.11
C ILE A 24 11.49 -10.63 10.61
N SER A 25 12.19 -11.43 9.81
CA SER A 25 11.89 -11.52 8.38
C SER A 25 10.56 -12.25 8.22
N PHE A 26 9.80 -11.90 7.18
CA PHE A 26 8.63 -12.68 6.80
C PHE A 26 9.00 -14.14 6.48
N ASP A 27 10.24 -14.40 6.07
CA ASP A 27 10.76 -15.76 5.87
C ASP A 27 10.83 -16.56 7.17
N ASP A 28 11.12 -15.90 8.31
CA ASP A 28 11.19 -16.55 9.63
C ASP A 28 9.80 -16.84 10.20
N LEU A 29 8.80 -16.00 9.86
CA LEU A 29 7.42 -16.15 10.30
C LEU A 29 6.65 -17.21 9.49
N TYR A 30 7.08 -17.48 8.26
CA TYR A 30 6.39 -18.36 7.32
C TYR A 30 7.40 -19.21 6.51
N PRO A 31 8.01 -20.24 7.11
CA PRO A 31 9.07 -21.03 6.47
C PRO A 31 8.62 -21.74 5.18
N ASN A 32 7.32 -21.94 4.99
CA ASN A 32 6.74 -22.61 3.83
C ASN A 32 6.37 -21.64 2.69
N LEU A 33 6.75 -20.35 2.76
CA LEU A 33 6.45 -19.39 1.68
C LEU A 33 7.12 -19.76 0.35
N GLN A 34 8.26 -20.46 0.40
CA GLN A 34 8.96 -20.98 -0.77
C GLN A 34 8.16 -22.07 -1.51
N ASP A 35 7.36 -22.85 -0.77
CA ASP A 35 6.45 -23.85 -1.35
C ASP A 35 5.27 -23.19 -2.08
N ILE A 36 4.86 -21.99 -1.64
CA ILE A 36 3.83 -21.20 -2.32
C ILE A 36 4.38 -20.56 -3.60
N LYS A 37 5.61 -20.01 -3.55
CA LYS A 37 6.28 -19.44 -4.73
C LYS A 37 6.48 -20.49 -5.83
N SER A 38 7.04 -21.64 -5.48
CA SER A 38 7.26 -22.76 -6.43
C SER A 38 5.97 -23.30 -7.03
N LYS A 39 4.87 -23.30 -6.27
CA LYS A 39 3.54 -23.70 -6.78
C LYS A 39 2.90 -22.65 -7.69
N SER A 40 3.24 -21.37 -7.53
CA SER A 40 2.76 -20.28 -8.40
C SER A 40 3.52 -20.21 -9.74
N GLU A 41 4.81 -20.54 -9.74
CA GLU A 41 5.66 -20.56 -10.95
C GLU A 41 5.33 -21.74 -11.89
N SER A 42 4.65 -22.78 -11.41
CA SER A 42 4.21 -23.91 -12.23
C SER A 42 3.03 -23.58 -13.17
N SER A 43 2.40 -22.42 -13.06
CA SER A 43 1.37 -21.97 -14.02
C SER A 43 2.04 -21.22 -15.17
N ALA A 44 2.64 -21.96 -16.10
CA ALA A 44 3.19 -21.40 -17.33
C ALA A 44 2.13 -20.58 -18.08
N ALA A 45 2.44 -19.31 -18.39
CA ALA A 45 1.68 -18.53 -19.34
C ALA A 45 1.76 -19.20 -20.72
N PRO A 46 0.68 -19.23 -21.53
CA PRO A 46 0.76 -19.76 -22.88
C PRO A 46 1.75 -18.95 -23.72
N ALA A 47 2.56 -19.67 -24.49
CA ALA A 47 3.60 -19.13 -25.36
C ALA A 47 3.06 -18.05 -26.31
N SER A 48 3.82 -16.97 -26.46
CA SER A 48 3.61 -15.90 -27.42
C SER A 48 3.67 -16.45 -28.85
N VAL A 49 2.56 -16.35 -29.58
CA VAL A 49 2.49 -16.62 -31.01
C VAL A 49 3.14 -15.44 -31.74
N GLU A 50 4.22 -15.68 -32.46
CA GLU A 50 4.78 -14.70 -33.40
C GLU A 50 3.78 -14.47 -34.54
N VAL A 51 3.21 -13.27 -34.57
CA VAL A 51 2.41 -12.78 -35.69
C VAL A 51 3.33 -11.95 -36.58
N SER A 52 3.45 -12.36 -37.83
CA SER A 52 4.23 -11.69 -38.87
C SER A 52 3.74 -10.26 -39.13
N GLU A 53 4.63 -9.28 -39.02
CA GLU A 53 4.34 -7.89 -39.35
C GLU A 53 4.18 -7.70 -40.87
N GLN A 54 3.00 -7.24 -41.30
CA GLN A 54 2.83 -6.55 -42.56
C GLN A 54 2.58 -5.06 -42.30
N PRO A 55 3.16 -4.15 -43.11
CA PRO A 55 3.09 -2.73 -42.86
C PRO A 55 1.73 -2.17 -43.27
N VAL A 56 0.92 -1.76 -42.30
CA VAL A 56 -0.27 -0.94 -42.54
C VAL A 56 0.02 0.51 -42.13
N ILE A 57 0.12 1.37 -43.14
CA ILE A 57 0.27 2.82 -43.01
C ILE A 57 -1.05 3.39 -42.48
N GLY A 58 -1.02 4.09 -41.34
CA GLY A 58 -2.07 5.04 -40.95
C GLY A 58 -2.96 4.71 -39.74
N SER A 59 -2.42 4.13 -38.66
CA SER A 59 -3.17 4.03 -37.39
C SER A 59 -2.84 5.20 -36.45
N PRO A 60 -3.82 5.81 -35.75
CA PRO A 60 -3.54 6.78 -34.69
C PRO A 60 -2.56 6.18 -33.68
N ALA A 61 -1.58 6.96 -33.23
CA ALA A 61 -0.57 6.50 -32.28
C ALA A 61 -1.27 5.81 -31.10
N ALA A 62 -0.95 4.51 -30.91
CA ALA A 62 -1.41 3.76 -29.75
C ALA A 62 -1.08 4.56 -28.48
N PRO A 63 -1.93 4.52 -27.44
CA PRO A 63 -1.63 5.17 -26.17
C PRO A 63 -0.22 4.76 -25.73
N ALA A 64 0.63 5.73 -25.41
CA ALA A 64 1.97 5.46 -24.95
C ALA A 64 1.91 4.43 -23.81
N ALA A 65 2.67 3.35 -23.94
CA ALA A 65 2.71 2.30 -22.92
C ALA A 65 3.04 2.94 -21.55
N PRO A 66 2.42 2.49 -20.45
CA PRO A 66 2.70 3.05 -19.13
C PRO A 66 4.20 2.98 -18.84
N GLN A 67 4.82 4.13 -18.58
CA GLN A 67 6.23 4.18 -18.21
C GLN A 67 6.44 3.44 -16.89
N GLU A 68 7.36 2.47 -16.89
CA GLU A 68 7.76 1.75 -15.68
C GLU A 68 8.41 2.71 -14.68
N ARG A 69 7.90 2.72 -13.45
CA ARG A 69 8.36 3.58 -12.34
C ARG A 69 9.34 2.84 -11.43
N GLU A 70 10.02 3.57 -10.55
CA GLU A 70 10.89 2.94 -9.55
C GLU A 70 10.06 2.27 -8.45
N TRP A 71 9.02 2.94 -7.96
CA TRP A 71 8.14 2.43 -6.92
C TRP A 71 6.66 2.56 -7.28
N LEU A 72 5.90 1.54 -6.90
CA LEU A 72 4.46 1.60 -6.67
C LEU A 72 4.21 1.52 -5.16
N VAL A 73 3.44 2.47 -4.63
CA VAL A 73 2.88 2.43 -3.28
C VAL A 73 1.37 2.26 -3.41
N ALA A 74 0.87 1.08 -3.06
CA ALA A 74 -0.57 0.78 -3.10
C ALA A 74 -1.14 0.71 -1.68
N VAL A 75 -2.09 1.59 -1.38
CA VAL A 75 -2.64 1.76 -0.03
C VAL A 75 -4.11 1.33 -0.02
N PHE A 76 -4.43 0.33 0.78
CA PHE A 76 -5.80 -0.17 0.94
C PHE A 76 -6.35 0.31 2.28
N ILE A 77 -7.29 1.26 2.24
CA ILE A 77 -7.81 1.98 3.40
C ILE A 77 -9.25 1.57 3.67
N ASN A 78 -9.46 0.80 4.73
CA ASN A 78 -10.81 0.44 5.19
C ASN A 78 -11.29 1.39 6.31
N GLY A 79 -11.82 2.54 5.92
CA GLY A 79 -12.47 3.50 6.82
C GLY A 79 -13.95 3.20 7.09
N ARG A 80 -14.42 1.95 6.98
CA ARG A 80 -15.83 1.57 7.27
C ARG A 80 -16.09 1.34 8.76
N ASN A 81 -15.56 2.23 9.60
CA ASN A 81 -15.64 2.20 11.05
C ASN A 81 -15.39 3.63 11.59
N ASP A 82 -15.09 3.75 12.88
CA ASP A 82 -14.77 5.00 13.56
C ASP A 82 -13.49 5.70 13.05
N LEU A 83 -12.67 5.04 12.23
CA LEU A 83 -11.50 5.62 11.58
C LEU A 83 -11.83 6.38 10.28
N ALA A 84 -13.09 6.48 9.86
CA ALA A 84 -13.48 7.13 8.60
C ALA A 84 -12.89 8.54 8.41
N ARG A 85 -12.82 9.34 9.49
CA ARG A 85 -12.24 10.70 9.43
C ARG A 85 -10.73 10.67 9.27
N ALA A 86 -10.05 9.73 9.94
CA ALA A 86 -8.61 9.55 9.79
C ALA A 86 -8.28 9.04 8.38
N ALA A 87 -9.07 8.12 7.84
CA ALA A 87 -8.93 7.63 6.46
C ALA A 87 -8.96 8.77 5.43
N ILE A 88 -9.90 9.72 5.57
CA ILE A 88 -9.97 10.91 4.69
C ILE A 88 -8.73 11.79 4.90
N LYS A 89 -8.35 12.06 6.15
CA LYS A 89 -7.19 12.90 6.48
C LYS A 89 -5.90 12.34 5.88
N ASP A 90 -5.67 11.03 6.01
CA ASP A 90 -4.47 10.37 5.50
C ASP A 90 -4.39 10.43 3.96
N VAL A 91 -5.54 10.38 3.25
CA VAL A 91 -5.56 10.60 1.80
C VAL A 91 -5.17 12.03 1.43
N ASN A 92 -5.71 13.05 2.13
CA ASN A 92 -5.30 14.45 1.92
C ASN A 92 -3.81 14.68 2.25
N GLU A 93 -3.28 14.00 3.27
CA GLU A 93 -1.85 14.06 3.59
C GLU A 93 -1.00 13.45 2.47
N MET A 94 -1.44 12.35 1.84
CA MET A 94 -0.78 11.81 0.65
C MET A 94 -0.84 12.78 -0.55
N GLU A 95 -1.95 13.49 -0.73
CA GLU A 95 -2.11 14.54 -1.76
C GLU A 95 -1.20 15.76 -1.54
N SER A 96 -0.67 15.98 -0.34
CA SER A 96 0.31 17.07 -0.11
C SER A 96 1.62 16.89 -0.89
N ILE A 97 1.96 15.63 -1.24
CA ILE A 97 3.14 15.28 -2.04
C ILE A 97 2.75 14.73 -3.42
N GLY A 98 1.75 13.85 -3.48
CA GLY A 98 1.29 13.26 -4.73
C GLY A 98 2.21 12.18 -5.33
N SER A 99 1.73 11.54 -6.39
CA SER A 99 2.55 10.70 -7.26
C SER A 99 3.54 11.53 -8.09
N THR A 100 4.63 10.91 -8.50
CA THR A 100 5.69 11.50 -9.33
C THR A 100 5.96 10.65 -10.58
N ASP A 101 6.94 11.06 -11.38
CA ASP A 101 7.49 10.27 -12.49
C ASP A 101 8.18 8.98 -12.03
N LYS A 102 8.68 8.94 -10.78
CA LYS A 102 9.38 7.78 -10.21
C LYS A 102 8.53 6.94 -9.25
N ILE A 103 7.48 7.52 -8.67
CA ILE A 103 6.65 6.86 -7.65
C ILE A 103 5.18 7.03 -8.02
N ALA A 104 4.47 5.92 -8.21
CA ALA A 104 3.01 5.93 -8.26
C ALA A 104 2.45 5.64 -6.86
N VAL A 105 1.45 6.42 -6.45
CA VAL A 105 0.67 6.17 -5.24
C VAL A 105 -0.78 5.92 -5.63
N THR A 106 -1.28 4.73 -5.35
CA THR A 106 -2.68 4.36 -5.55
C THR A 106 -3.37 4.11 -4.22
N VAL A 107 -4.65 4.45 -4.13
CA VAL A 107 -5.45 4.24 -2.92
C VAL A 107 -6.77 3.57 -3.26
N GLU A 108 -7.14 2.50 -2.55
CA GLU A 108 -8.53 2.05 -2.46
C GLU A 108 -9.11 2.54 -1.14
N LEU A 109 -10.13 3.41 -1.19
CA LEU A 109 -10.76 3.99 -0.02
C LEU A 109 -12.21 3.53 0.11
N GLY A 110 -12.51 2.82 1.19
CA GLY A 110 -13.88 2.50 1.60
C GLY A 110 -14.28 3.32 2.83
N LEU A 111 -15.44 3.98 2.80
CA LEU A 111 -15.93 4.82 3.89
C LEU A 111 -17.25 4.32 4.47
N ILE A 112 -17.47 4.59 5.76
CA ILE A 112 -18.66 4.12 6.49
C ILE A 112 -19.99 4.70 5.96
N ASN A 113 -19.97 5.85 5.29
CA ASN A 113 -21.15 6.49 4.71
C ASN A 113 -21.53 5.96 3.31
N ASP A 114 -20.67 5.16 2.68
CA ASP A 114 -20.93 4.53 1.37
C ASP A 114 -20.68 3.02 1.46
N ARG A 115 -21.43 2.35 2.34
CA ARG A 115 -21.29 0.90 2.58
C ARG A 115 -21.60 0.13 1.29
N GLY A 116 -20.67 -0.76 0.90
CA GLY A 116 -20.76 -1.56 -0.33
C GLY A 116 -20.07 -0.94 -1.54
N ASN A 117 -19.59 0.31 -1.44
CA ASN A 117 -18.81 0.95 -2.48
C ASN A 117 -17.49 1.52 -1.94
N SER A 118 -16.56 1.77 -2.84
CA SER A 118 -15.25 2.36 -2.56
C SER A 118 -14.81 3.17 -3.77
N ALA A 119 -13.68 3.86 -3.64
CA ALA A 119 -13.09 4.60 -4.74
C ALA A 119 -11.60 4.28 -4.85
N ARG A 120 -11.16 4.05 -6.09
CA ARG A 120 -9.74 3.89 -6.45
C ARG A 120 -9.18 5.20 -6.92
N TYR A 121 -8.14 5.68 -6.28
CA TYR A 121 -7.48 6.93 -6.60
C TYR A 121 -6.11 6.67 -7.20
N PHE A 122 -5.74 7.53 -8.14
CA PHE A 122 -4.34 7.82 -8.41
C PHE A 122 -4.00 9.14 -7.75
N ILE A 123 -3.15 9.10 -6.72
CA ILE A 123 -2.95 10.26 -5.86
C ILE A 123 -2.14 11.32 -6.60
N GLN A 124 -2.73 12.51 -6.74
CA GLN A 124 -2.11 13.67 -7.36
C GLN A 124 -1.82 14.71 -6.30
N LYS A 125 -0.80 15.53 -6.57
CA LYS A 125 -0.46 16.61 -5.66
C LYS A 125 -1.53 17.70 -5.73
N ASP A 126 -1.98 18.17 -4.58
CA ASP A 126 -2.80 19.36 -4.47
C ASP A 126 -2.41 20.24 -3.26
N THR A 127 -3.21 21.26 -3.00
CA THR A 127 -3.07 22.16 -1.85
C THR A 127 -4.36 22.27 -1.03
N GLU A 128 -5.27 21.29 -1.14
CA GLU A 128 -6.61 21.30 -0.53
C GLU A 128 -6.65 20.36 0.68
N PRO A 129 -6.30 20.82 1.90
CA PRO A 129 -6.03 19.93 3.04
C PRO A 129 -7.24 19.19 3.61
N PHE A 130 -8.46 19.49 3.13
CA PHE A 130 -9.71 18.95 3.66
C PHE A 130 -10.62 18.39 2.57
N LYS A 131 -10.11 18.23 1.35
CA LYS A 131 -10.89 17.75 0.21
C LYS A 131 -10.01 16.90 -0.69
N ILE A 132 -10.38 15.63 -0.82
CA ILE A 132 -9.74 14.74 -1.79
C ILE A 132 -10.06 15.22 -3.20
N THR A 133 -9.04 15.56 -3.98
CA THR A 133 -9.19 16.07 -5.36
C THR A 133 -8.64 15.13 -6.42
N SER A 134 -7.87 14.12 -6.01
CA SER A 134 -7.29 13.12 -6.89
C SER A 134 -8.34 12.43 -7.76
N PRO A 135 -8.02 12.14 -9.03
CA PRO A 135 -8.91 11.42 -9.92
C PRO A 135 -9.23 10.04 -9.34
N SER A 136 -10.50 9.66 -9.42
CA SER A 136 -10.99 8.43 -8.81
C SER A 136 -11.92 7.63 -9.72
N GLU A 137 -11.84 6.31 -9.64
CA GLU A 137 -12.82 5.38 -10.17
C GLU A 137 -13.69 4.84 -9.03
N ARG A 138 -15.00 5.03 -9.11
CA ARG A 138 -15.94 4.43 -8.16
C ARG A 138 -16.04 2.91 -8.39
N LYS A 139 -15.92 2.13 -7.33
CA LYS A 139 -16.09 0.67 -7.34
C LYS A 139 -17.34 0.28 -6.57
N THR A 140 -18.20 -0.52 -7.21
CA THR A 140 -19.40 -1.08 -6.59
C THR A 140 -19.14 -2.50 -6.07
N ASN A 141 -19.98 -2.96 -5.15
CA ASN A 141 -19.87 -4.29 -4.52
C ASN A 141 -18.48 -4.55 -3.93
N SER A 142 -17.85 -3.52 -3.37
CA SER A 142 -16.51 -3.61 -2.82
C SER A 142 -16.56 -4.08 -1.38
N ASP A 143 -16.21 -5.34 -1.16
CA ASP A 143 -16.04 -5.88 0.18
C ASP A 143 -14.63 -5.57 0.70
N MET A 144 -14.53 -4.55 1.56
CA MET A 144 -13.26 -4.11 2.16
C MET A 144 -12.71 -5.08 3.22
N GLY A 145 -13.45 -6.13 3.59
CA GLY A 145 -12.96 -7.24 4.43
C GLY A 145 -12.48 -8.45 3.63
N SER A 146 -12.69 -8.47 2.31
CA SER A 146 -12.35 -9.60 1.46
C SER A 146 -10.89 -9.54 0.99
N TRP A 147 -10.13 -10.59 1.29
CA TRP A 147 -8.76 -10.74 0.77
C TRP A 147 -8.70 -10.76 -0.76
N LYS A 148 -9.77 -11.26 -1.42
CA LYS A 148 -9.85 -11.28 -2.89
C LYS A 148 -9.95 -9.86 -3.44
N TYR A 149 -10.80 -9.04 -2.82
CA TYR A 149 -10.96 -7.66 -3.24
C TYR A 149 -9.69 -6.83 -3.02
N PHE A 150 -8.97 -7.07 -1.92
CA PHE A 150 -7.64 -6.52 -1.70
C PHE A 150 -6.65 -6.95 -2.79
N ALA A 151 -6.56 -8.25 -3.09
CA ALA A 151 -5.67 -8.76 -4.14
C ALA A 151 -6.00 -8.17 -5.53
N ASP A 152 -7.29 -7.99 -5.84
CA ASP A 152 -7.74 -7.37 -7.07
C ASP A 152 -7.30 -5.90 -7.18
N PHE A 153 -7.34 -5.15 -6.08
CA PHE A 153 -6.82 -3.78 -6.03
C PHE A 153 -5.31 -3.72 -6.24
N VAL A 154 -4.54 -4.61 -5.58
CA VAL A 154 -3.08 -4.66 -5.73
C VAL A 154 -2.70 -5.00 -7.17
N LYS A 155 -3.38 -5.99 -7.76
CA LYS A 155 -3.17 -6.39 -9.16
C LYS A 155 -3.50 -5.25 -10.12
N TRP A 156 -4.63 -4.58 -9.93
CA TRP A 156 -5.02 -3.42 -10.73
C TRP A 156 -3.96 -2.30 -10.63
N SER A 157 -3.45 -2.03 -9.43
CA SER A 157 -2.44 -0.98 -9.22
C SER A 157 -1.14 -1.30 -9.97
N ALA A 158 -0.65 -2.55 -9.85
CA ALA A 158 0.59 -2.99 -10.53
C ALA A 158 0.45 -3.02 -12.06
N GLN A 159 -0.74 -3.36 -12.58
CA GLN A 159 -1.00 -3.37 -14.02
C GLN A 159 -1.16 -1.96 -14.60
N THR A 160 -1.80 -1.06 -13.85
CA THR A 160 -2.09 0.31 -14.30
C THR A 160 -0.87 1.21 -14.16
N TYR A 161 -0.06 0.98 -13.13
CA TYR A 161 1.16 1.75 -12.83
C TYR A 161 2.34 0.80 -12.61
N PRO A 162 2.91 0.23 -13.69
CA PRO A 162 4.04 -0.69 -13.59
C PRO A 162 5.22 -0.04 -12.86
N ALA A 163 5.85 -0.78 -11.96
CA ALA A 163 7.00 -0.33 -11.22
C ALA A 163 7.95 -1.49 -10.88
N LYS A 164 9.23 -1.17 -10.66
CA LYS A 164 10.24 -2.16 -10.27
C LYS A 164 10.04 -2.67 -8.84
N LYS A 165 9.60 -1.80 -7.94
CA LYS A 165 9.42 -2.11 -6.51
C LYS A 165 8.00 -1.79 -6.08
N HIS A 166 7.49 -2.61 -5.17
CA HIS A 166 6.11 -2.54 -4.70
C HIS A 166 6.10 -2.41 -3.18
N LEU A 167 5.44 -1.39 -2.66
CA LEU A 167 5.08 -1.24 -1.26
C LEU A 167 3.57 -1.32 -1.15
N ILE A 168 3.08 -2.28 -0.37
CA ILE A 168 1.65 -2.47 -0.15
C ILE A 168 1.34 -2.14 1.30
N ILE A 169 0.40 -1.21 1.51
CA ILE A 169 0.01 -0.72 2.84
C ILE A 169 -1.43 -1.15 3.09
N LEU A 170 -1.63 -1.94 4.15
CA LEU A 170 -2.96 -2.29 4.63
C LEU A 170 -3.28 -1.39 5.83
N TRP A 171 -4.28 -0.52 5.68
CA TRP A 171 -4.62 0.49 6.67
C TRP A 171 -6.00 0.22 7.25
N ASN A 172 -6.05 -0.01 8.57
CA ASN A 172 -7.24 -0.10 9.40
C ASN A 172 -6.81 -0.23 10.89
N HIS A 173 -7.78 -0.47 11.79
CA HIS A 173 -7.54 -1.11 13.08
C HIS A 173 -6.74 -2.41 12.94
N GLY A 174 -5.98 -2.76 13.99
CA GLY A 174 -5.24 -4.02 14.08
C GLY A 174 -5.30 -4.63 15.48
N SER A 175 -5.56 -5.93 15.55
CA SER A 175 -5.59 -6.71 16.81
C SER A 175 -4.43 -7.71 16.91
N GLY A 176 -3.39 -7.53 16.09
CA GLY A 176 -2.28 -8.47 15.98
C GLY A 176 -2.77 -9.84 15.50
N ARG A 177 -2.49 -10.89 16.28
CA ARG A 177 -2.84 -12.26 15.92
C ARG A 177 -4.29 -12.66 16.24
N ILE A 178 -5.02 -11.89 17.02
CA ILE A 178 -6.34 -12.32 17.54
C ILE A 178 -7.35 -12.46 16.39
N ASP A 179 -8.06 -13.59 16.34
CA ASP A 179 -9.08 -13.86 15.32
C ASP A 179 -10.30 -12.92 15.43
N ILE A 180 -11.02 -12.78 14.32
CA ILE A 180 -12.28 -12.03 14.24
C ILE A 180 -13.32 -12.75 15.10
N GLY A 181 -13.59 -12.19 16.29
CA GLY A 181 -14.52 -12.73 17.27
C GLY A 181 -13.89 -13.05 18.62
N GLY A 182 -12.57 -12.84 18.78
CA GLY A 182 -11.88 -13.10 20.04
C GLY A 182 -11.69 -14.59 20.33
N ALA A 183 -11.85 -15.45 19.33
CA ALA A 183 -11.34 -16.81 19.41
C ALA A 183 -9.82 -16.71 19.52
N ASP A 184 -9.28 -17.28 20.58
CA ASP A 184 -7.85 -17.50 20.67
C ASP A 184 -7.46 -18.52 19.60
N ASN A 185 -6.33 -18.27 18.95
CA ASN A 185 -5.82 -19.10 17.86
C ASN A 185 -5.26 -20.44 18.38
N THR A 186 -5.82 -20.98 19.47
CA THR A 186 -5.55 -22.33 19.93
C THR A 186 -6.30 -23.28 19.00
N GLY A 187 -5.66 -23.58 17.87
CA GLY A 187 -6.15 -24.57 16.91
C GLY A 187 -6.42 -25.93 17.54
#